data_AF-K0ZKT9-F1
#
_entry.id   AF-K0ZKT9-F1
#
_cell.length_a   1.000
_cell.length_b   1.000
_cell.length_c   1.000
_cell.angle_alpha   90.00
_cell.angle_beta   90.00
_cell.angle_gamma   90.00
#
_symmetry.space_group_name_H-M   'P 1'
#
loop_
_entity.id
_entity.type
_entity.pdbx_description
1 polymer ?
#
loop_
_entity_poly.entity_id
_entity_poly.type
_entity_poly.pdbx_seq_one_letter_code
_entity_poly.pdbx_strand_id
1 'polypeptide(L)'
;MEVYFSGTIERIIFENPSNFYRILLLDIEDTDAEDFDDFEIIVTGTMADVIEGEDYTFWGQIIQHSKYGEQLQISRYERAKPTKNGLVKYFSSSHFKGIGLKTAQKIVDSYGENTIDEILEHPEKLESIAGLSAKNREAFVSTLRLNYGTEMVLAKLANYGIPNKLAFQIQNFYKEETLDIVENYPYQLVEDIKGLGFTIADQLAAELGIESQAPERFRAGLVHSLFQGCMDTGNTYMEARDLLEQTLTLLESSRPVELDPSQVAQELSHLIEEDKVQQIDTKIFDNSLFFAEEGIRSHLVRILEKGKQKSHDLETIQKHIASVEKELGIQYDSIQKQAICDAIQNKVFILTGGPGTGKTTVINGIIA
;
A
#
# COMPACT_ATOMS: atom_id res chain seq x y z
N MET A 1 8.37 -21.60 13.46
CA MET A 1 6.96 -21.98 13.18
C MET A 1 6.10 -20.87 13.72
N GLU A 2 4.93 -20.64 13.11
CA GLU A 2 3.95 -19.71 13.68
C GLU A 2 3.26 -20.39 14.86
N VAL A 3 3.11 -19.67 15.96
CA VAL A 3 2.42 -20.12 17.19
C VAL A 3 1.32 -19.13 17.52
N TYR A 4 0.32 -19.55 18.29
CA TYR A 4 -0.73 -18.68 18.80
C TYR A 4 -0.64 -18.47 20.31
N PHE A 5 -1.07 -17.29 20.74
CA PHE A 5 -1.26 -16.94 22.14
C PHE A 5 -2.63 -16.30 22.28
N SER A 6 -3.47 -16.87 23.14
CA SER A 6 -4.82 -16.37 23.43
C SER A 6 -4.92 -15.94 24.88
N GLY A 7 -5.55 -14.81 25.14
CA GLY A 7 -5.85 -14.35 26.50
C GLY A 7 -6.17 -12.86 26.58
N THR A 8 -6.14 -12.31 27.79
CA THR A 8 -6.63 -10.94 28.06
C THR A 8 -5.51 -9.91 27.90
N ILE A 9 -5.76 -8.82 27.18
CA ILE A 9 -4.82 -7.69 27.12
C ILE A 9 -4.78 -6.99 28.49
N GLU A 10 -3.70 -7.13 29.25
CA GLU A 10 -3.56 -6.48 30.56
C GLU A 10 -3.41 -4.97 30.41
N ARG A 11 -2.50 -4.53 29.51
CA ARG A 11 -2.24 -3.12 29.23
C ARG A 11 -1.52 -2.90 27.90
N ILE A 12 -1.73 -1.72 27.32
CA ILE A 12 -0.97 -1.22 26.17
C ILE A 12 0.28 -0.48 26.68
N ILE A 13 1.46 -0.99 26.35
CA ILE A 13 2.75 -0.43 26.77
C ILE A 13 3.16 0.75 25.89
N PHE A 14 2.92 0.63 24.57
CA PHE A 14 3.27 1.63 23.59
C PHE A 14 2.31 1.58 22.40
N GLU A 15 1.98 2.75 21.87
CA GLU A 15 1.23 2.89 20.63
C GLU A 15 1.84 3.98 19.76
N ASN A 16 1.89 3.71 18.46
CA ASN A 16 2.17 4.72 17.44
C ASN A 16 0.96 4.84 16.50
N PRO A 17 0.16 5.91 16.64
CA PRO A 17 -1.04 6.12 15.84
C PRO A 17 -0.77 6.26 14.33
N SER A 18 0.44 6.67 13.94
CA SER A 18 0.76 6.95 12.54
C SER A 18 1.01 5.70 11.69
N ASN A 19 1.43 4.60 12.31
CA ASN A 19 1.75 3.36 11.61
C ASN A 19 1.14 2.12 12.28
N PHE A 20 0.18 2.33 13.20
CA PHE A 20 -0.54 1.28 13.92
C PHE A 20 0.36 0.31 14.68
N TYR A 21 1.60 0.69 14.98
CA TYR A 21 2.51 -0.17 15.72
C TYR A 21 2.20 -0.11 17.22
N ARG A 22 1.98 -1.26 17.83
CA ARG A 22 1.71 -1.36 19.27
C ARG A 22 2.60 -2.39 19.94
N ILE A 23 2.81 -2.16 21.23
CA ILE A 23 3.40 -3.10 22.16
C ILE A 23 2.41 -3.21 23.31
N LEU A 24 1.97 -4.42 23.62
CA LEU A 24 1.04 -4.69 24.70
C LEU A 24 1.49 -5.90 25.52
N LEU A 25 0.98 -6.00 26.74
CA LEU A 25 1.16 -7.15 27.62
C LEU A 25 -0.11 -7.99 27.59
N LEU A 26 0.04 -9.27 27.27
CA LEU A 26 -1.04 -10.24 27.19
C LEU A 26 -0.90 -11.22 28.35
N ASP A 27 -1.94 -11.34 29.18
CA ASP A 27 -2.09 -12.44 30.12
C ASP A 27 -2.57 -13.67 29.34
N ILE A 28 -1.79 -14.75 29.37
CA ILE A 28 -2.01 -15.93 28.54
C ILE A 28 -3.01 -16.86 29.22
N GLU A 29 -4.06 -17.21 28.47
CA GLU A 29 -5.01 -18.25 28.84
C GLU A 29 -4.75 -19.57 28.09
N ASP A 30 -4.30 -19.51 26.84
CA ASP A 30 -4.05 -20.67 25.99
C ASP A 30 -2.97 -20.39 24.93
N THR A 31 -2.17 -21.41 24.59
CA THR A 31 -1.11 -21.33 23.56
C THR A 31 -0.70 -22.72 23.07
N ASP A 32 -0.27 -22.83 21.81
CA ASP A 32 0.35 -24.03 21.23
C ASP A 32 1.90 -24.01 21.24
N ALA A 33 2.52 -23.04 21.92
CA ALA A 33 3.96 -22.99 22.07
C ALA A 33 4.45 -24.07 23.05
N GLU A 34 5.04 -25.16 22.53
CA GLU A 34 5.44 -26.36 23.30
C GLU A 34 6.45 -26.11 24.44
N ASP A 35 7.13 -24.96 24.47
CA ASP A 35 8.17 -24.60 25.44
C ASP A 35 7.94 -23.22 26.13
N PHE A 36 6.70 -22.71 26.17
CA PHE A 36 6.39 -21.42 26.81
C PHE A 36 5.68 -21.62 28.16
N ASP A 37 6.39 -21.33 29.26
CA ASP A 37 5.93 -21.58 30.65
C ASP A 37 5.47 -20.31 31.40
N ASP A 38 5.60 -19.12 30.80
CA ASP A 38 5.19 -17.87 31.44
C ASP A 38 3.67 -17.62 31.30
N PHE A 39 3.11 -16.91 32.29
CA PHE A 39 1.68 -16.55 32.30
C PHE A 39 1.36 -15.27 31.52
N GLU A 40 2.39 -14.52 31.10
CA GLU A 40 2.25 -13.28 30.35
C GLU A 40 3.28 -13.22 29.22
N ILE A 41 2.94 -12.53 28.12
CA ILE A 41 3.88 -12.28 27.01
C ILE A 41 3.73 -10.87 26.45
N ILE A 42 4.85 -10.27 26.06
CA ILE A 42 4.83 -9.00 25.31
C ILE A 42 4.51 -9.30 23.85
N VAL A 43 3.41 -8.71 23.37
CA VAL A 43 2.99 -8.80 21.98
C VAL A 43 3.38 -7.52 21.26
N THR A 44 4.03 -7.66 20.10
CA THR A 44 4.53 -6.54 19.29
C THR A 44 4.09 -6.68 17.83
N GLY A 45 3.67 -5.59 17.21
CA GLY A 45 3.41 -5.55 15.79
C GLY A 45 2.41 -4.48 15.38
N THR A 46 1.96 -4.56 14.14
CA THR A 46 0.97 -3.63 13.59
C THR A 46 -0.44 -4.17 13.84
N MET A 47 -1.23 -3.41 14.61
CA MET A 47 -2.60 -3.76 15.00
C MET A 47 -3.47 -2.51 15.18
N ALA A 48 -4.77 -2.68 14.96
CA ALA A 48 -5.76 -1.61 15.03
C ALA A 48 -5.97 -1.20 16.49
N ASP A 49 -7.01 -0.40 16.75
CA ASP A 49 -7.45 -0.24 18.13
C ASP A 49 -7.67 -1.62 18.76
N VAL A 50 -7.08 -1.79 19.94
CA VAL A 50 -7.23 -2.97 20.79
C VAL A 50 -7.66 -2.46 22.14
N ILE A 51 -8.49 -3.23 22.84
CA ILE A 51 -9.13 -2.79 24.08
C ILE A 51 -8.48 -3.53 25.24
N GLU A 52 -7.97 -2.77 26.22
CA GLU A 52 -7.47 -3.33 27.47
C GLU A 52 -8.59 -4.05 28.24
N GLY A 53 -8.26 -5.20 28.81
CA GLY A 53 -9.19 -6.05 29.57
C GLY A 53 -10.08 -6.94 28.71
N GLU A 54 -9.81 -7.06 27.42
CA GLU A 54 -10.52 -7.97 26.52
C GLU A 54 -9.61 -9.06 25.95
N ASP A 55 -10.24 -10.15 25.52
CA ASP A 55 -9.55 -11.36 25.09
C ASP A 55 -9.27 -11.33 23.58
N TYR A 56 -8.03 -11.62 23.23
CA TYR A 56 -7.54 -11.68 21.85
C TYR A 56 -6.70 -12.94 21.66
N THR A 57 -6.71 -13.44 20.44
CA THR A 57 -5.79 -14.46 19.96
C THR A 57 -4.82 -13.81 18.97
N PHE A 58 -3.54 -13.96 19.23
CA PHE A 58 -2.46 -13.44 18.40
C PHE A 58 -1.69 -14.61 17.80
N TRP A 59 -1.41 -14.54 16.50
CA TRP A 59 -0.54 -15.49 15.82
C TRP A 59 0.74 -14.78 15.42
N GLY A 60 1.86 -15.49 15.52
CA GLY A 60 3.14 -14.89 15.18
C GLY A 60 4.33 -15.78 15.47
N GLN A 61 5.50 -15.15 15.55
CA GLN A 61 6.75 -15.80 15.88
C GLN A 61 7.32 -15.23 17.18
N ILE A 62 7.79 -16.12 18.05
CA ILE A 62 8.52 -15.72 19.25
C ILE A 62 9.89 -15.21 18.82
N ILE A 63 10.22 -13.99 19.23
CA ILE A 63 11.50 -13.33 18.97
C ILE A 63 12.18 -12.96 20.29
N GLN A 64 13.51 -13.03 20.32
CA GLN A 64 14.29 -12.60 21.48
C GLN A 64 14.72 -11.13 21.32
N HIS A 65 14.18 -10.23 22.14
CA HIS A 65 14.64 -8.85 22.18
C HIS A 65 15.80 -8.68 23.17
N SER A 66 16.90 -8.07 22.70
CA SER A 66 18.16 -7.90 23.45
C SER A 66 18.05 -7.19 24.81
N LYS A 67 17.00 -6.39 25.01
CA LYS A 67 16.71 -5.67 26.27
C LYS A 67 15.47 -6.13 27.03
N TYR A 68 14.52 -6.79 26.36
CA TYR A 68 13.16 -6.97 26.89
C TYR A 68 12.71 -8.43 26.94
N GLY A 69 13.60 -9.38 26.62
CA GLY A 69 13.29 -10.80 26.71
C GLY A 69 12.52 -11.31 25.50
N GLU A 70 11.82 -12.43 25.68
CA GLU A 70 10.97 -13.05 24.66
C GLU A 70 9.72 -12.21 24.40
N GLN A 71 9.38 -12.06 23.11
CA GLN A 71 8.22 -11.30 22.66
C GLN A 71 7.55 -12.04 21.51
N LEU A 72 6.24 -11.93 21.39
CA LEU A 72 5.51 -12.38 20.22
C LEU A 72 5.52 -11.27 19.17
N GLN A 73 6.17 -11.51 18.02
CA GLN A 73 6.01 -10.66 16.85
C GLN A 73 4.82 -11.15 16.03
N ILE A 74 3.75 -10.37 15.97
CA ILE A 74 2.49 -10.81 15.36
C ILE A 74 2.49 -10.71 13.83
N SER A 75 1.89 -11.71 13.20
CA SER A 75 1.56 -11.76 11.78
C SER A 75 0.09 -11.38 11.53
N ARG A 76 -0.80 -11.89 12.39
CA ARG A 76 -2.24 -11.65 12.42
C ARG A 76 -2.74 -11.70 13.86
N TYR A 77 -3.91 -11.12 14.10
CA TYR A 77 -4.59 -11.20 15.37
C TYR A 77 -6.09 -11.20 15.12
N GLU A 78 -6.82 -11.82 16.03
CA GLU A 78 -8.26 -11.86 16.02
C GLU A 78 -8.72 -11.63 17.45
N ARG A 79 -9.79 -10.87 17.60
CA ARG A 79 -10.42 -10.73 18.90
C ARG A 79 -11.18 -12.01 19.23
N ALA A 80 -10.97 -12.57 20.43
CA ALA A 80 -11.75 -13.71 20.85
C ALA A 80 -13.23 -13.30 20.91
N LYS A 81 -14.13 -14.18 20.44
CA LYS A 81 -15.57 -13.88 20.41
C LYS A 81 -16.01 -13.48 21.82
N PRO A 82 -16.47 -12.24 22.03
CA PRO A 82 -16.78 -11.77 23.36
C PRO A 82 -17.93 -12.61 23.92
N THR A 83 -17.73 -13.20 25.11
CA THR A 83 -18.80 -13.95 25.78
C THR A 83 -20.04 -13.07 25.94
N LYS A 84 -21.25 -13.65 26.01
CA LYS A 84 -22.49 -12.87 26.22
C LYS A 84 -22.37 -11.87 27.38
N ASN A 85 -21.68 -12.26 28.45
CA ASN A 85 -21.44 -11.37 29.59
C ASN A 85 -20.44 -10.24 29.27
N GLY A 86 -19.41 -10.52 28.47
CA GLY A 86 -18.45 -9.52 27.97
C GLY A 86 -19.14 -8.46 27.10
N LEU A 87 -19.97 -8.88 26.14
CA LEU A 87 -20.76 -7.99 25.28
C LEU A 87 -21.69 -7.07 26.09
N VAL A 88 -22.34 -7.61 27.11
CA VAL A 88 -23.25 -6.82 27.97
C VAL A 88 -22.49 -5.76 28.77
N LYS A 89 -21.31 -6.10 29.30
CA LYS A 89 -20.43 -5.11 29.98
C LYS A 89 -19.94 -4.06 29.00
N TYR A 90 -19.54 -4.47 27.80
CA TYR A 90 -19.01 -3.58 26.77
C TYR A 90 -20.05 -2.55 26.31
N PHE A 91 -21.27 -3.00 25.94
CA PHE A 91 -22.34 -2.10 25.50
C PHE A 91 -22.89 -1.20 26.61
N SER A 92 -22.76 -1.60 27.88
CA SER A 92 -23.16 -0.79 29.02
C SER A 92 -22.05 0.10 29.59
N SER A 93 -20.86 0.09 28.96
CA SER A 93 -19.71 0.89 29.37
C SER A 93 -19.86 2.38 29.02
N SER A 94 -18.93 3.20 29.53
CA SER A 94 -18.85 4.64 29.24
C SER A 94 -18.67 4.98 27.76
N HIS A 95 -18.30 4.00 26.92
CA HIS A 95 -18.16 4.15 25.48
C HIS A 95 -19.51 4.38 24.77
N PHE A 96 -20.62 3.88 25.33
CA PHE A 96 -21.96 3.99 24.73
C PHE A 96 -22.91 4.79 25.60
N LYS A 97 -22.97 6.10 25.35
CA LYS A 97 -23.88 7.00 26.06
C LYS A 97 -25.33 6.66 25.75
N GLY A 98 -26.09 6.30 26.78
CA GLY A 98 -27.52 6.02 26.68
C GLY A 98 -27.89 4.55 26.54
N ILE A 99 -26.93 3.63 26.67
CA ILE A 99 -27.19 2.19 26.79
C ILE A 99 -26.87 1.73 28.21
N GLY A 100 -27.91 1.34 28.94
CA GLY A 100 -27.76 0.74 30.27
C GLY A 100 -27.69 -0.78 30.20
N LEU A 101 -27.29 -1.41 31.32
CA LEU A 101 -27.10 -2.86 31.46
C LEU A 101 -28.32 -3.69 30.99
N LYS A 102 -29.54 -3.24 31.29
CA LYS A 102 -30.78 -3.93 30.85
C LYS A 102 -31.03 -3.82 29.34
N THR A 103 -30.60 -2.73 28.70
CA THR A 103 -30.73 -2.54 27.26
C THR A 103 -29.64 -3.34 26.54
N ALA A 104 -28.41 -3.32 27.07
CA ALA A 104 -27.29 -4.14 26.59
C ALA A 104 -27.64 -5.64 26.60
N GLN A 105 -28.23 -6.16 27.68
CA GLN A 105 -28.67 -7.55 27.76
C GLN A 105 -29.68 -7.90 26.66
N LYS A 106 -30.69 -7.05 26.44
CA LYS A 106 -31.68 -7.27 25.39
C LYS A 106 -31.08 -7.27 23.98
N ILE A 107 -30.07 -6.43 23.74
CA ILE A 107 -29.35 -6.40 22.46
C ILE A 107 -28.66 -7.75 22.25
N VAL A 108 -27.86 -8.20 23.22
CA VAL A 108 -27.11 -9.47 23.13
C VAL A 108 -28.05 -10.68 23.02
N ASP A 109 -29.16 -10.69 23.76
CA ASP A 109 -30.14 -11.78 23.69
C ASP A 109 -30.87 -11.83 22.34
N SER A 110 -31.09 -10.68 21.70
CA SER A 110 -31.78 -10.59 20.41
C SER A 110 -30.90 -10.98 19.22
N TYR A 111 -29.59 -10.77 19.32
CA TYR A 111 -28.63 -10.95 18.23
C TYR A 111 -27.77 -12.21 18.38
N GLY A 112 -27.69 -12.81 19.58
CA GLY A 112 -27.06 -14.11 19.78
C GLY A 112 -25.54 -14.06 19.92
N GLU A 113 -24.82 -15.11 19.47
CA GLU A 113 -23.39 -15.25 19.75
C GLU A 113 -22.50 -14.31 18.91
N ASN A 114 -22.89 -13.98 17.67
CA ASN A 114 -22.18 -13.01 16.82
C ASN A 114 -22.87 -11.63 16.88
N THR A 115 -23.10 -11.12 18.09
CA THR A 115 -23.96 -9.93 18.28
C THR A 115 -23.47 -8.70 17.52
N ILE A 116 -22.16 -8.44 17.49
CA ILE A 116 -21.60 -7.22 16.87
C ILE A 116 -21.72 -7.27 15.36
N ASP A 117 -21.31 -8.37 14.74
CA ASP A 117 -21.37 -8.59 13.29
C ASP A 117 -22.80 -8.44 12.78
N GLU A 118 -23.75 -9.10 13.43
CA GLU A 118 -25.17 -9.03 13.07
C GLU A 118 -25.78 -7.63 13.29
N ILE A 119 -25.30 -6.85 14.26
CA ILE A 119 -25.74 -5.45 14.42
C ILE A 119 -25.25 -4.58 13.26
N LEU A 120 -24.04 -4.84 12.76
CA LEU A 120 -23.44 -4.08 11.68
C LEU A 120 -24.07 -4.40 10.32
N GLU A 121 -24.37 -5.68 10.07
CA GLU A 121 -25.07 -6.16 8.87
C GLU A 121 -26.57 -5.85 8.91
N HIS A 122 -27.21 -6.04 10.07
CA HIS A 122 -28.66 -5.90 10.27
C HIS A 122 -29.02 -4.92 11.41
N PRO A 123 -28.69 -3.62 11.29
CA PRO A 123 -28.96 -2.62 12.31
C PRO A 123 -30.47 -2.41 12.56
N GLU A 124 -31.32 -2.78 11.61
CA GLU A 124 -32.78 -2.69 11.71
C GLU A 124 -33.36 -3.55 12.84
N LYS A 125 -32.72 -4.66 13.25
CA LYS A 125 -33.26 -5.45 14.38
C LYS A 125 -33.21 -4.66 15.70
N LEU A 126 -32.35 -3.64 15.83
CA LEU A 126 -32.33 -2.69 16.96
C LEU A 126 -33.62 -1.86 17.08
N GLU A 127 -34.46 -1.81 16.03
CA GLU A 127 -35.78 -1.17 16.05
C GLU A 127 -36.73 -1.79 17.06
N SER A 128 -36.61 -3.10 17.24
CA SER A 128 -37.49 -3.90 18.08
C SER A 128 -37.20 -3.79 19.58
N ILE A 129 -36.07 -3.16 19.97
CA ILE A 129 -35.59 -3.16 21.35
C ILE A 129 -36.23 -2.02 22.15
N ALA A 130 -37.17 -2.39 23.02
CA ALA A 130 -37.85 -1.46 23.91
C ALA A 130 -36.87 -0.76 24.88
N GLY A 131 -36.76 0.57 24.75
CA GLY A 131 -35.90 1.43 25.59
C GLY A 131 -34.72 2.06 24.84
N LEU A 132 -34.53 1.77 23.55
CA LEU A 132 -33.50 2.38 22.71
C LEU A 132 -34.12 3.42 21.77
N SER A 133 -33.86 4.71 22.03
CA SER A 133 -34.35 5.80 21.17
C SER A 133 -33.64 5.80 19.82
N ALA A 134 -34.28 6.34 18.76
CA ALA A 134 -33.66 6.45 17.43
C ALA A 134 -32.29 7.15 17.47
N LYS A 135 -32.18 8.23 18.24
CA LYS A 135 -30.92 8.97 18.45
C LYS A 135 -29.83 8.12 19.11
N ASN A 136 -30.18 7.34 20.13
CA ASN A 136 -29.21 6.47 20.81
C ASN A 136 -28.86 5.24 19.95
N ARG A 137 -29.78 4.75 19.12
CA ARG A 137 -29.52 3.66 18.16
C ARG A 137 -28.49 4.09 17.12
N GLU A 138 -28.71 5.24 16.50
CA GLU A 138 -27.81 5.79 15.49
C GLU A 138 -26.42 6.05 16.09
N ALA A 139 -26.36 6.68 17.27
CA ALA A 139 -25.10 6.89 17.99
C ALA A 139 -24.41 5.58 18.41
N PHE A 140 -25.18 4.55 18.78
CA PHE A 140 -24.64 3.24 19.11
C PHE A 140 -24.03 2.56 17.90
N VAL A 141 -24.78 2.48 16.80
CA VAL A 141 -24.30 1.86 15.55
C VAL A 141 -23.11 2.64 14.98
N SER A 142 -23.10 3.98 15.06
CA SER A 142 -21.97 4.78 14.60
C SER A 142 -20.70 4.52 15.42
N THR A 143 -20.81 4.47 16.75
CA THR A 143 -19.66 4.17 17.62
C THR A 143 -19.20 2.71 17.45
N LEU A 144 -20.14 1.78 17.27
CA LEU A 144 -19.82 0.38 17.00
C LEU A 144 -19.10 0.24 15.65
N ARG A 145 -19.57 0.90 14.58
CA ARG A 145 -18.90 0.93 13.27
C ARG A 145 -17.49 1.52 13.35
N LEU A 146 -17.31 2.60 14.11
CA LEU A 146 -16.02 3.28 14.21
C LEU A 146 -14.99 2.41 14.94
N ASN A 147 -15.38 1.74 16.01
CA ASN A 147 -14.49 0.90 16.80
C ASN A 147 -14.29 -0.51 16.19
N TYR A 148 -15.37 -1.17 15.76
CA TYR A 148 -15.33 -2.57 15.32
C TYR A 148 -15.30 -2.76 13.81
N GLY A 149 -15.80 -1.79 13.04
CA GLY A 149 -15.82 -1.92 11.58
C GLY A 149 -14.40 -2.12 11.04
N THR A 150 -13.44 -1.36 11.56
CA THR A 150 -12.04 -1.47 11.18
C THR A 150 -11.44 -2.83 11.59
N GLU A 151 -11.66 -3.30 12.81
CA GLU A 151 -11.16 -4.60 13.28
C GLU A 151 -11.73 -5.76 12.46
N MET A 152 -13.04 -5.77 12.20
CA MET A 152 -13.69 -6.80 11.38
C MET A 152 -13.15 -6.83 9.97
N VAL A 153 -12.95 -5.66 9.36
CA VAL A 153 -12.37 -5.57 8.01
C VAL A 153 -10.97 -6.18 8.02
N LEU A 154 -10.13 -5.83 9.00
CA LEU A 154 -8.77 -6.35 9.09
C LEU A 154 -8.72 -7.86 9.35
N ALA A 155 -9.63 -8.37 10.19
CA ALA A 155 -9.76 -9.81 10.42
C ALA A 155 -10.17 -10.55 9.14
N LYS A 156 -11.13 -10.01 8.38
CA LYS A 156 -11.51 -10.54 7.06
C LYS A 156 -10.31 -10.54 6.09
N LEU A 157 -9.58 -9.43 6.00
CA LEU A 157 -8.40 -9.34 5.13
C LEU A 157 -7.30 -10.34 5.53
N ALA A 158 -7.07 -10.53 6.82
CA ALA A 158 -6.14 -11.53 7.33
C ALA A 158 -6.59 -12.96 7.01
N ASN A 159 -7.89 -13.23 7.04
CA ASN A 159 -8.45 -14.52 6.62
C ASN A 159 -8.23 -14.79 5.12
N TYR A 160 -8.21 -13.75 4.29
CA TYR A 160 -7.83 -13.85 2.88
C TYR A 160 -6.31 -13.95 2.64
N GLY A 161 -5.51 -14.15 3.70
CA GLY A 161 -4.06 -14.27 3.61
C GLY A 161 -3.33 -12.95 3.35
N ILE A 162 -4.00 -11.80 3.47
CA ILE A 162 -3.35 -10.49 3.29
C ILE A 162 -2.54 -10.16 4.55
N PRO A 163 -1.23 -9.91 4.44
CA PRO A 163 -0.41 -9.51 5.58
C PRO A 163 -0.94 -8.26 6.27
N ASN A 164 -0.93 -8.21 7.62
CA ASN A 164 -1.46 -7.09 8.40
C ASN A 164 -1.02 -5.72 7.88
N LYS A 165 0.26 -5.55 7.56
CA LYS A 165 0.78 -4.28 7.04
C LYS A 165 0.06 -3.82 5.75
N LEU A 166 -0.23 -4.75 4.84
CA LEU A 166 -0.99 -4.46 3.62
C LEU A 166 -2.48 -4.26 3.95
N ALA A 167 -3.04 -5.05 4.86
CA ALA A 167 -4.43 -4.89 5.30
C ALA A 167 -4.70 -3.47 5.85
N PHE A 168 -3.78 -2.91 6.65
CA PHE A 168 -3.86 -1.51 7.08
C PHE A 168 -3.75 -0.52 5.92
N GLN A 169 -2.90 -0.77 4.93
CA GLN A 169 -2.78 0.12 3.78
C GLN A 169 -4.07 0.13 2.95
N ILE A 170 -4.66 -1.03 2.71
CA ILE A 170 -5.96 -1.19 2.04
C ILE A 170 -7.02 -0.42 2.83
N GLN A 171 -7.13 -0.69 4.14
CA GLN A 171 -8.14 -0.05 4.98
C GLN A 171 -7.98 1.48 5.07
N ASN A 172 -6.74 1.98 5.11
CA ASN A 172 -6.50 3.43 5.11
C ASN A 172 -6.81 4.08 3.76
N PHE A 173 -6.67 3.34 2.65
CA PHE A 173 -6.92 3.83 1.31
C PHE A 173 -8.43 3.88 1.00
N TYR A 174 -9.14 2.76 1.18
CA TYR A 174 -10.55 2.63 0.81
C TYR A 174 -11.54 2.91 1.95
N LYS A 175 -11.08 2.87 3.20
CA LYS A 175 -11.87 3.19 4.40
C LYS A 175 -13.15 2.34 4.53
N GLU A 176 -14.31 2.93 4.33
CA GLU A 176 -15.60 2.25 4.48
C GLU A 176 -15.88 1.32 3.29
N GLU A 177 -15.27 1.58 2.12
CA GLU A 177 -15.46 0.80 0.88
C GLU A 177 -14.52 -0.41 0.79
N THR A 178 -13.67 -0.63 1.80
CA THR A 178 -12.62 -1.65 1.74
C THR A 178 -13.15 -3.05 1.41
N LEU A 179 -14.19 -3.52 2.10
CA LEU A 179 -14.73 -4.85 1.85
C LEU A 179 -15.39 -4.93 0.48
N ASP A 180 -16.13 -3.90 0.08
CA ASP A 180 -16.79 -3.87 -1.22
C ASP A 180 -15.76 -3.95 -2.37
N ILE A 181 -14.66 -3.21 -2.26
CA ILE A 181 -13.59 -3.26 -3.28
C ILE A 181 -12.84 -4.59 -3.25
N VAL A 182 -12.52 -5.11 -2.06
CA VAL A 182 -11.79 -6.38 -1.92
C VAL A 182 -12.63 -7.54 -2.45
N GLU A 183 -13.92 -7.58 -2.16
CA GLU A 183 -14.82 -8.68 -2.54
C GLU A 183 -15.24 -8.60 -4.01
N ASN A 184 -15.42 -7.40 -4.59
CA ASN A 184 -15.90 -7.24 -5.97
C ASN A 184 -14.80 -6.91 -7.01
N TYR A 185 -13.69 -6.29 -6.58
CA TYR A 185 -12.61 -5.82 -7.46
C TYR A 185 -11.21 -6.14 -6.89
N PRO A 186 -10.91 -7.41 -6.54
CA PRO A 186 -9.68 -7.78 -5.82
C PRO A 186 -8.38 -7.43 -6.57
N TYR A 187 -8.41 -7.39 -7.91
CA TYR A 187 -7.25 -7.02 -8.71
C TYR A 187 -6.94 -5.52 -8.70
N GLN A 188 -7.90 -4.66 -8.34
CA GLN A 188 -7.68 -3.23 -8.19
C GLN A 188 -6.66 -2.93 -7.07
N LEU A 189 -6.57 -3.83 -6.08
CA LEU A 189 -5.60 -3.74 -4.99
C LEU A 189 -4.14 -3.68 -5.48
N VAL A 190 -3.83 -4.31 -6.63
CA VAL A 190 -2.47 -4.32 -7.21
C VAL A 190 -2.08 -2.94 -7.73
N GLU A 191 -3.05 -2.17 -8.24
CA GLU A 191 -2.83 -0.82 -8.76
C GLU A 191 -2.77 0.21 -7.63
N ASP A 192 -3.71 0.11 -6.67
CA ASP A 192 -3.91 1.13 -5.66
C ASP A 192 -2.97 0.99 -4.45
N ILE A 193 -2.53 -0.23 -4.12
CA ILE A 193 -1.80 -0.52 -2.88
C ILE A 193 -0.34 -0.87 -3.15
N LYS A 194 0.53 0.08 -2.82
CA LYS A 194 1.99 -0.07 -2.99
C LYS A 194 2.54 -1.26 -2.21
N GLY A 195 3.11 -2.21 -2.94
CA GLY A 195 3.74 -3.41 -2.37
C GLY A 195 2.79 -4.60 -2.26
N LEU A 196 1.53 -4.47 -2.68
CA LEU A 196 0.65 -5.61 -2.90
C LEU A 196 0.91 -6.17 -4.30
N GLY A 197 1.51 -7.36 -4.35
CA GLY A 197 1.83 -8.03 -5.61
C GLY A 197 0.63 -8.77 -6.21
N PHE A 198 0.70 -9.06 -7.50
CA PHE A 198 -0.34 -9.81 -8.23
C PHE A 198 -0.68 -11.15 -7.56
N THR A 199 0.32 -11.89 -7.09
CA THR A 199 0.10 -13.23 -6.48
C THR A 199 -0.84 -13.18 -5.27
N ILE A 200 -0.74 -12.15 -4.41
CA ILE A 200 -1.63 -12.02 -3.24
C ILE A 200 -3.05 -11.70 -3.70
N ALA A 201 -3.20 -10.75 -4.64
CA ALA A 201 -4.51 -10.43 -5.21
C ALA A 201 -5.14 -11.62 -5.94
N ASP A 202 -4.34 -12.43 -6.62
CA ASP A 202 -4.79 -13.60 -7.36
C ASP A 202 -5.17 -14.77 -6.43
N GLN A 203 -4.56 -14.88 -5.25
CA GLN A 203 -5.00 -15.82 -4.21
C GLN A 203 -6.33 -15.38 -3.60
N LEU A 204 -6.45 -14.11 -3.20
CA LEU A 204 -7.70 -13.51 -2.73
C LEU A 204 -8.84 -13.73 -3.75
N ALA A 205 -8.60 -13.40 -5.02
CA ALA A 205 -9.58 -13.56 -6.09
C ALA A 205 -10.03 -15.03 -6.24
N ALA A 206 -9.14 -16.00 -6.00
CA ALA A 206 -9.48 -17.41 -6.05
C ALA A 206 -10.42 -17.81 -4.92
N GLU A 207 -10.18 -17.32 -3.70
CA GLU A 207 -11.04 -17.55 -2.54
C GLU A 207 -12.42 -16.92 -2.70
N LEU A 208 -12.50 -15.79 -3.40
CA LEU A 208 -13.76 -15.13 -3.77
C LEU A 208 -14.49 -15.81 -4.95
N GLY A 209 -13.88 -16.83 -5.57
CA GLY A 209 -14.51 -17.62 -6.63
C GLY A 209 -14.29 -17.08 -8.05
N ILE A 210 -13.37 -16.14 -8.27
CA ILE A 210 -13.00 -15.68 -9.61
C ILE A 210 -12.26 -16.78 -10.35
N GLU A 211 -12.76 -17.16 -11.52
CA GLU A 211 -12.22 -18.24 -12.34
C GLU A 211 -10.78 -17.96 -12.82
N SER A 212 -10.00 -19.03 -13.06
CA SER A 212 -8.63 -18.90 -13.55
C SER A 212 -8.53 -18.27 -14.95
N GLN A 213 -9.59 -18.32 -15.74
CA GLN A 213 -9.67 -17.73 -17.07
C GLN A 213 -10.49 -16.43 -17.11
N ALA A 214 -10.76 -15.82 -15.95
CA ALA A 214 -11.52 -14.59 -15.89
C ALA A 214 -10.78 -13.43 -16.61
N PRO A 215 -11.46 -12.63 -17.46
CA PRO A 215 -10.83 -11.52 -18.17
C PRO A 215 -10.14 -10.51 -17.24
N GLU A 216 -10.77 -10.19 -16.10
CA GLU A 216 -10.20 -9.29 -15.08
C GLU A 216 -8.84 -9.77 -14.53
N ARG A 217 -8.64 -11.09 -14.40
CA ARG A 217 -7.38 -11.69 -13.99
C ARG A 217 -6.29 -11.50 -15.03
N PHE A 218 -6.60 -11.72 -16.31
CA PHE A 218 -5.64 -11.55 -17.39
C PHE A 218 -5.24 -10.09 -17.54
N ARG A 219 -6.21 -9.17 -17.46
CA ARG A 219 -5.98 -7.74 -17.53
C ARG A 219 -5.05 -7.26 -16.42
N ALA A 220 -5.30 -7.69 -15.19
CA ALA A 220 -4.46 -7.37 -14.04
C ALA A 220 -3.05 -7.97 -14.17
N GLY A 221 -2.93 -9.20 -14.67
CA GLY A 221 -1.65 -9.84 -14.96
C GLY A 221 -0.83 -9.07 -15.98
N LEU A 222 -1.45 -8.64 -17.09
CA LEU A 222 -0.81 -7.86 -18.15
C LEU A 222 -0.26 -6.52 -17.64
N VAL A 223 -1.09 -5.75 -16.93
CA VAL A 223 -0.67 -4.45 -16.39
C VAL A 223 0.44 -4.62 -15.35
N HIS A 224 0.32 -5.63 -14.47
CA HIS A 224 1.34 -5.92 -13.48
C HIS A 224 2.68 -6.34 -14.13
N SER A 225 2.65 -7.28 -15.07
CA SER A 225 3.84 -7.74 -15.79
C SER A 225 4.50 -6.61 -16.58
N LEU A 226 3.72 -5.75 -17.21
CA LEU A 226 4.22 -4.59 -17.94
C LEU A 226 4.97 -3.63 -17.01
N PHE A 227 4.32 -3.23 -15.91
CA PHE A 227 4.92 -2.31 -14.95
C PHE A 227 6.17 -2.91 -14.30
N GLN A 228 6.08 -4.15 -13.81
CA GLN A 228 7.17 -4.83 -13.12
C GLN A 228 8.36 -5.06 -14.05
N GLY A 229 8.13 -5.53 -15.29
CA GLY A 229 9.18 -5.75 -16.28
C GLY A 229 9.92 -4.47 -16.66
N CYS A 230 9.19 -3.35 -16.78
CA CYS A 230 9.79 -2.03 -16.97
C CYS A 230 10.64 -1.58 -15.76
N MET A 231 10.14 -1.76 -14.53
CA MET A 231 10.88 -1.39 -13.31
C MET A 231 12.16 -2.19 -13.13
N ASP A 232 12.13 -3.49 -13.41
CA ASP A 232 13.28 -4.39 -13.22
C ASP A 232 14.39 -4.17 -14.26
N THR A 233 14.02 -3.79 -15.49
CA THR A 233 14.97 -3.55 -16.59
C THR A 233 15.38 -2.09 -16.77
N GLY A 234 14.61 -1.15 -16.22
CA GLY A 234 14.75 0.29 -16.46
C GLY A 234 14.21 0.75 -17.82
N ASN A 235 13.45 -0.10 -18.53
CA ASN A 235 12.82 0.24 -19.79
C ASN A 235 11.51 1.03 -19.59
N THR A 236 11.11 1.81 -20.58
CA THR A 236 9.80 2.52 -20.58
C THR A 236 8.68 1.74 -21.26
N TYR A 237 9.03 0.65 -21.96
CA TYR A 237 8.12 -0.22 -22.69
C TYR A 237 8.59 -1.67 -22.63
N MET A 238 7.71 -2.57 -23.07
CA MET A 238 8.03 -3.97 -23.36
C MET A 238 7.56 -4.33 -24.77
N GLU A 239 8.27 -5.24 -25.43
CA GLU A 239 7.76 -5.84 -26.67
C GLU A 239 6.56 -6.73 -26.34
N ALA A 240 5.50 -6.66 -27.15
CA ALA A 240 4.24 -7.35 -26.89
C ALA A 240 4.42 -8.87 -26.70
N ARG A 241 5.36 -9.49 -27.44
CA ARG A 241 5.71 -10.90 -27.29
C ARG A 241 6.26 -11.21 -25.89
N ASP A 242 7.22 -10.41 -25.44
CA ASP A 242 7.88 -10.62 -24.14
C ASP A 242 6.90 -10.37 -22.99
N LEU A 243 6.02 -9.38 -23.15
CA LEU A 243 4.95 -9.10 -22.19
C LEU A 243 4.00 -10.30 -22.06
N LEU A 244 3.54 -10.88 -23.17
CA LEU A 244 2.65 -12.04 -23.16
C LEU A 244 3.32 -13.26 -22.50
N GLU A 245 4.58 -13.54 -22.82
CA GLU A 245 5.34 -14.66 -22.24
C GLU A 245 5.53 -14.52 -20.72
N GLN A 246 5.89 -13.31 -20.27
CA GLN A 246 6.03 -13.02 -18.85
C GLN A 246 4.69 -13.07 -18.11
N THR A 247 3.62 -12.59 -18.75
CA THR A 247 2.27 -12.60 -18.16
C THR A 247 1.75 -14.02 -18.00
N LEU A 248 1.90 -14.87 -19.02
CA LEU A 248 1.52 -16.29 -18.93
C LEU A 248 2.27 -16.99 -17.81
N THR A 249 3.59 -16.78 -17.73
CA THR A 249 4.43 -17.35 -16.66
C THR A 249 3.95 -16.90 -15.27
N LEU A 250 3.61 -15.62 -15.10
CA LEU A 250 3.06 -15.09 -13.86
C LEU A 250 1.71 -15.73 -13.49
N LEU A 251 0.80 -15.81 -14.46
CA LEU A 251 -0.54 -16.36 -14.25
C LEU A 251 -0.50 -17.86 -13.91
N GLU A 252 0.32 -18.63 -14.61
CA GLU A 252 0.47 -20.08 -14.41
C GLU A 252 1.25 -20.43 -13.14
N SER A 253 2.21 -19.60 -12.75
CA SER A 253 2.93 -19.77 -11.47
C SER A 253 2.06 -19.43 -10.26
N SER A 254 1.14 -18.46 -10.40
CA SER A 254 0.21 -18.08 -9.34
C SER A 254 -0.90 -19.13 -9.14
N ARG A 255 -1.49 -19.63 -10.23
CA ARG A 255 -2.44 -20.76 -10.21
C ARG A 255 -2.00 -21.77 -11.27
N PRO A 256 -1.66 -23.03 -10.90
CA PRO A 256 -1.08 -24.03 -11.80
C PRO A 256 -2.15 -24.61 -12.75
N VAL A 257 -2.59 -23.79 -13.69
CA VAL A 257 -3.58 -24.09 -14.73
C VAL A 257 -3.02 -23.59 -16.05
N GLU A 258 -2.96 -24.46 -17.06
CA GLU A 258 -2.53 -24.08 -18.42
C GLU A 258 -3.55 -23.10 -19.03
N LEU A 259 -3.04 -22.00 -19.59
CA LEU A 259 -3.86 -20.95 -20.18
C LEU A 259 -3.67 -20.89 -21.69
N ASP A 260 -4.72 -20.51 -22.42
CA ASP A 260 -4.61 -20.26 -23.86
C ASP A 260 -3.98 -18.88 -24.10
N PRO A 261 -2.79 -18.78 -24.73
CA PRO A 261 -2.15 -17.51 -25.04
C PRO A 261 -3.02 -16.55 -25.85
N SER A 262 -3.96 -17.08 -26.66
CA SER A 262 -4.85 -16.27 -27.48
C SER A 262 -5.85 -15.46 -26.66
N GLN A 263 -6.30 -15.98 -25.51
CA GLN A 263 -7.20 -15.25 -24.61
C GLN A 263 -6.48 -14.09 -23.93
N VAL A 264 -5.24 -14.30 -23.49
CA VAL A 264 -4.42 -13.23 -22.89
C VAL A 264 -4.10 -12.15 -23.92
N ALA A 265 -3.78 -12.54 -25.16
CA ALA A 265 -3.56 -11.59 -26.25
C ALA A 265 -4.82 -10.80 -26.64
N GLN A 266 -6.00 -11.42 -26.54
CA GLN A 266 -7.27 -10.74 -26.74
C GLN A 266 -7.49 -9.66 -25.67
N GLU A 267 -7.25 -9.97 -24.40
CA GLU A 267 -7.37 -8.97 -23.32
C GLU A 267 -6.33 -7.86 -23.41
N LEU A 268 -5.12 -8.15 -23.91
CA LEU A 268 -4.15 -7.09 -24.23
C LEU A 268 -4.69 -6.14 -25.31
N SER A 269 -5.37 -6.66 -26.32
CA SER A 269 -5.99 -5.84 -27.36
C SER A 269 -7.10 -4.95 -26.78
N HIS A 270 -7.94 -5.48 -25.89
CA HIS A 270 -8.95 -4.69 -25.19
C HIS A 270 -8.32 -3.59 -24.31
N LEU A 271 -7.24 -3.87 -23.60
CA LEU A 271 -6.53 -2.86 -22.80
C LEU A 271 -5.98 -1.71 -23.66
N ILE A 272 -5.53 -2.00 -24.88
CA ILE A 272 -5.09 -0.99 -25.84
C ILE A 272 -6.29 -0.16 -26.34
N GLU A 273 -7.40 -0.81 -26.71
CA GLU A 273 -8.62 -0.13 -27.16
C GLU A 273 -9.25 0.77 -26.09
N GLU A 274 -9.10 0.41 -24.81
CA GLU A 274 -9.59 1.18 -23.67
C GLU A 274 -8.58 2.24 -23.16
N ASP A 275 -7.47 2.45 -23.87
CA ASP A 275 -6.38 3.37 -23.47
C ASP A 275 -5.81 3.07 -22.07
N LYS A 276 -5.90 1.82 -21.58
CA LYS A 276 -5.30 1.39 -20.30
C LYS A 276 -3.80 1.17 -20.41
N VAL A 277 -3.33 0.85 -21.62
CA VAL A 277 -1.91 0.81 -22.01
C VAL A 277 -1.76 1.48 -23.38
N GLN A 278 -0.56 1.97 -23.70
CA GLN A 278 -0.28 2.58 -25.00
C GLN A 278 0.49 1.62 -25.89
N GLN A 279 0.25 1.70 -27.21
CA GLN A 279 0.96 0.90 -28.20
C GLN A 279 1.64 1.78 -29.25
N ILE A 280 2.92 1.51 -29.52
CA ILE A 280 3.64 2.00 -30.70
C ILE A 280 4.30 0.81 -31.38
N ASP A 281 3.87 0.49 -32.60
CA ASP A 281 4.28 -0.73 -33.32
C ASP A 281 4.05 -1.99 -32.46
N THR A 282 5.11 -2.71 -32.10
CA THR A 282 5.08 -3.89 -31.22
C THR A 282 5.33 -3.57 -29.75
N LYS A 283 5.55 -2.30 -29.41
CA LYS A 283 5.91 -1.85 -28.07
C LYS A 283 4.68 -1.46 -27.29
N ILE A 284 4.55 -2.04 -26.10
CA ILE A 284 3.49 -1.75 -25.14
C ILE A 284 4.07 -0.93 -24.01
N PHE A 285 3.39 0.15 -23.65
CA PHE A 285 3.81 1.08 -22.60
C PHE A 285 2.76 1.15 -21.51
N ASP A 286 3.24 1.18 -20.27
CA ASP A 286 2.42 1.63 -19.16
C ASP A 286 2.09 3.13 -19.34
N ASN A 287 0.87 3.53 -19.01
CA ASN A 287 0.41 4.90 -19.20
C ASN A 287 1.26 5.90 -18.40
N SER A 288 1.64 5.57 -17.16
CA SER A 288 2.41 6.49 -16.32
C SER A 288 3.78 6.77 -16.94
N LEU A 289 4.43 5.74 -17.49
CA LEU A 289 5.73 5.86 -18.16
C LEU A 289 5.62 6.54 -19.52
N PHE A 290 4.61 6.19 -20.31
CA PHE A 290 4.38 6.78 -21.63
C PHE A 290 4.15 8.29 -21.55
N PHE A 291 3.22 8.72 -20.70
CA PHE A 291 2.89 10.14 -20.56
C PHE A 291 4.02 10.92 -19.86
N ALA A 292 4.81 10.28 -18.99
CA ALA A 292 6.02 10.88 -18.47
C ALA A 292 7.05 11.14 -19.57
N GLU A 293 7.30 10.16 -20.45
CA GLU A 293 8.22 10.30 -21.59
C GLU A 293 7.75 11.39 -22.56
N GLU A 294 6.48 11.35 -22.95
CA GLU A 294 5.87 12.34 -23.84
C GLU A 294 5.88 13.76 -23.23
N GLY A 295 5.63 13.85 -21.93
CA GLY A 295 5.70 15.09 -21.16
C GLY A 295 7.13 15.66 -21.14
N ILE A 296 8.15 14.83 -20.92
CA ILE A 296 9.56 15.23 -20.96
C ILE A 296 9.93 15.74 -22.35
N ARG A 297 9.55 15.00 -23.40
CA ARG A 297 9.78 15.39 -24.80
C ARG A 297 9.15 16.75 -25.10
N SER A 298 7.86 16.90 -24.80
CA SER A 298 7.10 18.12 -25.04
C SER A 298 7.71 19.31 -24.29
N HIS A 299 8.16 19.12 -23.05
CA HIS A 299 8.83 20.16 -22.29
C HIS A 299 10.20 20.55 -22.85
N LEU A 300 11.01 19.57 -23.29
CA LEU A 300 12.30 19.84 -23.92
C LEU A 300 12.14 20.62 -25.23
N VAL A 301 11.22 20.18 -26.11
CA VAL A 301 10.90 20.87 -27.36
C VAL A 301 10.43 22.30 -27.06
N ARG A 302 9.53 22.48 -26.09
CA ARG A 302 9.08 23.80 -25.66
C ARG A 302 10.25 24.69 -25.22
N ILE A 303 11.22 24.18 -24.45
CA ILE A 303 12.37 24.97 -24.01
C ILE A 303 13.20 25.38 -25.24
N LEU A 304 13.48 24.46 -26.16
CA LEU A 304 14.28 24.70 -27.35
C LEU A 304 13.61 25.76 -28.27
N GLU A 305 12.31 25.62 -28.53
CA GLU A 305 11.58 26.46 -29.50
C GLU A 305 11.14 27.83 -28.96
N LYS A 306 10.98 27.99 -27.63
CA LYS A 306 10.35 29.19 -27.07
C LYS A 306 11.27 30.41 -27.08
N GLY A 307 11.13 31.25 -28.10
CA GLY A 307 11.65 32.61 -28.19
C GLY A 307 13.10 32.73 -28.69
N LYS A 308 13.39 33.84 -29.39
CA LYS A 308 14.76 34.21 -29.80
C LYS A 308 15.58 34.42 -28.53
N GLN A 309 16.59 33.59 -28.31
CA GLN A 309 17.56 33.81 -27.24
C GLN A 309 18.24 35.16 -27.52
N LYS A 310 18.42 35.99 -26.48
CA LYS A 310 19.31 37.16 -26.61
C LYS A 310 20.70 36.58 -26.84
N SER A 311 21.12 36.53 -28.10
CA SER A 311 22.47 36.12 -28.45
C SER A 311 23.40 37.17 -27.84
N HIS A 312 24.11 36.77 -26.79
CA HIS A 312 25.22 37.55 -26.28
C HIS A 312 26.37 37.37 -27.26
N ASP A 313 27.02 38.48 -27.59
CA ASP A 313 28.18 38.48 -28.47
C ASP A 313 29.30 37.62 -27.87
N LEU A 314 29.88 36.75 -28.71
CA LEU A 314 30.92 35.80 -28.31
C LEU A 314 32.14 36.50 -27.70
N GLU A 315 32.50 37.68 -28.22
CA GLU A 315 33.62 38.45 -27.66
C GLU A 315 33.36 38.90 -26.22
N THR A 316 32.10 39.21 -25.89
CA THR A 316 31.71 39.62 -24.54
C THR A 316 31.81 38.45 -23.58
N ILE A 317 31.33 37.27 -23.98
CA ILE A 317 31.44 36.04 -23.18
C ILE A 317 32.92 35.70 -22.93
N GLN A 318 33.77 35.75 -23.96
CA GLN A 318 35.20 35.47 -23.82
C GLN A 318 35.93 36.46 -22.90
N LYS A 319 35.56 37.76 -22.94
CA LYS A 319 36.10 38.76 -22.02
C LYS A 319 35.71 38.47 -20.57
N HIS A 320 34.47 38.06 -20.31
CA HIS A 320 34.02 37.67 -18.98
C HIS A 320 34.74 36.42 -18.48
N ILE A 321 34.87 35.38 -19.32
CA ILE A 321 35.65 34.17 -18.99
C ILE A 321 37.08 34.56 -18.57
N ALA A 322 37.75 35.45 -19.31
CA ALA A 322 39.10 35.91 -18.96
C ALA A 322 39.16 36.71 -17.65
N SER A 323 38.08 37.38 -17.25
CA SER A 323 37.97 38.04 -15.93
C SER A 323 37.84 37.00 -14.82
N VAL A 324 36.96 36.01 -15.02
CA VAL A 324 36.74 34.90 -14.08
C VAL A 324 38.00 34.06 -13.88
N GLU A 325 38.77 33.80 -14.95
CA GLU A 325 40.09 33.14 -14.87
C GLU A 325 41.05 33.89 -13.93
N LYS A 326 41.07 35.23 -14.00
CA LYS A 326 41.94 36.06 -13.15
C LYS A 326 41.48 36.10 -11.69
N GLU A 327 40.17 36.21 -11.45
CA GLU A 327 39.60 36.26 -10.10
C GLU A 327 39.76 34.94 -9.36
N LEU A 328 39.52 33.82 -10.05
CA LEU A 328 39.64 32.48 -9.48
C LEU A 328 41.09 31.97 -9.48
N GLY A 329 42.02 32.63 -10.18
CA GLY A 329 43.42 32.21 -10.28
C GLY A 329 43.59 30.88 -11.03
N ILE A 330 42.70 30.59 -11.99
CA ILE A 330 42.68 29.34 -12.77
C ILE A 330 42.78 29.65 -14.27
N GLN A 331 43.14 28.64 -15.06
CA GLN A 331 42.97 28.67 -16.51
C GLN A 331 42.05 27.55 -16.95
N TYR A 332 41.01 27.92 -17.68
CA TYR A 332 40.15 26.97 -18.35
C TYR A 332 40.85 26.45 -19.62
N ASP A 333 40.73 25.16 -19.89
CA ASP A 333 41.11 24.61 -21.18
C ASP A 333 40.12 25.02 -22.30
N SER A 334 40.44 24.70 -23.55
CA SER A 334 39.60 25.07 -24.69
C SER A 334 38.21 24.44 -24.64
N ILE A 335 38.08 23.21 -24.14
CA ILE A 335 36.81 22.48 -24.04
C ILE A 335 35.94 23.09 -22.93
N GLN A 336 36.54 23.44 -21.80
CA GLN A 336 35.87 24.12 -20.69
C GLN A 336 35.38 25.52 -21.09
N LYS A 337 36.19 26.27 -21.83
CA LYS A 337 35.78 27.58 -22.38
C LYS A 337 34.60 27.43 -23.33
N GLN A 338 34.66 26.44 -24.22
CA GLN A 338 33.57 26.14 -25.14
C GLN A 338 32.30 25.72 -24.38
N ALA A 339 32.42 24.88 -23.36
CA ALA A 339 31.30 24.49 -22.50
C ALA A 339 30.61 25.68 -21.81
N ILE A 340 31.37 26.66 -21.31
CA ILE A 340 30.81 27.89 -20.72
C ILE A 340 30.08 28.70 -21.80
N CYS A 341 30.69 28.89 -22.97
CA CYS A 341 30.05 29.59 -24.09
C CYS A 341 28.74 28.90 -24.51
N ASP A 342 28.77 27.59 -24.72
CA ASP A 342 27.62 26.81 -25.16
C ASP A 342 26.50 26.82 -24.10
N ALA A 343 26.84 26.77 -22.81
CA ALA A 343 25.87 26.86 -21.73
C ALA A 343 25.15 28.21 -21.68
N ILE A 344 25.85 29.32 -21.95
CA ILE A 344 25.26 30.67 -21.99
C ILE A 344 24.42 30.85 -23.27
N GLN A 345 24.87 30.26 -24.38
CA GLN A 345 24.27 30.44 -25.69
C GLN A 345 23.10 29.51 -25.99
N ASN A 346 22.94 28.40 -25.25
CA ASN A 346 21.88 27.43 -25.46
C ASN A 346 20.99 27.34 -24.21
N LYS A 347 19.67 27.13 -24.40
CA LYS A 347 18.73 27.00 -23.27
C LYS A 347 18.79 25.64 -22.60
N VAL A 348 19.22 24.63 -23.34
CA VAL A 348 19.47 23.28 -22.86
C VAL A 348 20.92 22.95 -23.16
N PHE A 349 21.66 22.57 -22.14
CA PHE A 349 23.07 22.22 -22.23
C PHE A 349 23.33 20.99 -21.37
N ILE A 350 24.08 20.03 -21.91
CA ILE A 350 24.43 18.78 -21.22
C ILE A 350 25.95 18.76 -21.08
N LEU A 351 26.43 18.79 -19.83
CA LEU A 351 27.85 18.69 -19.50
C LEU A 351 28.18 17.27 -19.05
N THR A 352 28.81 16.48 -19.92
CA THR A 352 29.29 15.13 -19.59
C THR A 352 30.78 15.13 -19.29
N GLY A 353 31.22 14.31 -18.34
CA GLY A 353 32.64 14.10 -18.08
C GLY A 353 32.90 13.08 -16.97
N GLY A 354 34.03 12.39 -17.01
CA GLY A 354 34.42 11.42 -15.98
C GLY A 354 34.80 12.08 -14.63
N PRO A 355 35.15 11.27 -13.60
CA PRO A 355 35.70 11.80 -12.35
C PRO A 355 36.95 12.65 -12.62
N GLY A 356 37.09 13.80 -11.94
CA GLY A 356 38.27 14.66 -12.04
C GLY A 356 38.39 15.54 -13.30
N THR A 357 37.42 15.52 -14.23
CA THR A 357 37.49 16.31 -15.48
C THR A 357 37.14 17.79 -15.33
N GLY A 358 37.15 18.34 -14.10
CA GLY A 358 36.92 19.77 -13.87
C GLY A 358 35.48 20.28 -14.10
N LYS A 359 34.46 19.41 -14.10
CA LYS A 359 33.04 19.81 -14.29
C LYS A 359 32.60 20.89 -13.30
N THR A 360 32.98 20.78 -12.04
CA THR A 360 32.65 21.78 -11.00
C THR A 360 33.27 23.14 -11.31
N THR A 361 34.48 23.16 -11.87
CA THR A 361 35.17 24.38 -12.29
C THR A 361 34.42 25.07 -13.42
N VAL A 362 33.88 24.30 -14.38
CA VAL A 362 33.03 24.81 -15.48
C VAL A 362 31.72 25.38 -14.94
N ILE A 363 31.06 24.68 -14.00
CA ILE A 363 29.81 25.16 -13.38
C ILE A 363 30.03 26.50 -12.66
N ASN A 364 31.13 26.63 -11.90
CA ASN A 364 31.46 27.89 -11.23
C ASN A 364 31.72 29.02 -12.25
N GLY A 365 32.31 28.69 -13.40
CA GLY A 365 32.52 29.65 -14.49
C GLY A 365 31.26 30.04 -15.26
N ILE A 366 30.19 29.23 -15.21
CA ILE A 366 28.88 29.57 -15.78
C ILE A 366 28.09 30.49 -14.85
N ILE A 367 28.26 30.34 -13.52
CA ILE A 367 27.53 31.12 -12.50
C ILE A 367 28.13 32.52 -12.32
N ALA A 368 29.45 32.64 -12.39
CA ALA A 368 30.18 33.90 -12.31
C ALA A 368 29.97 34.75 -13.56
#